data_AF-A0A820YFQ5-F1
#
_entry.id   AF-A0A820YFQ5-F1
#
_cell.length_a   1.000
_cell.length_b   1.000
_cell.length_c   1.000
_cell.angle_alpha   90.00
_cell.angle_beta   90.00
_cell.angle_gamma   90.00
#
_symmetry.space_group_name_H-M   'P 1'
#
loop_
_entity.id
_entity.type
_entity.pdbx_description
1 polymer ?
#
loop_
_entity_poly.entity_id
_entity_poly.type
_entity_poly.pdbx_seq_one_letter_code
_entity_poly.pdbx_strand_id
1 'polypeptide(L)'
;MPSSSDNDLSKSFEPTPIDKAICNPPKTTSNTTVTKISSPSSSTSRVNKHYQPKFKKEWLSNSFFATFLREYKADQTKTLCITCNIQFSIQNSGLGDINHHIQTEKHQDQNRIDVAYNVTTTELNKLCAVEGAMVFYTVKHSHSYILHACTINIIKKCFPYSSTAKNITCDKTKAREIACNVLAPSLTSYIVNEIRNVSFFQFVMMLRIKEMSKWFQLWYNSFPKLV
;
A
#
# COMPACT_ATOMS: atom_id res chain seq x y z
N MET A 1 -4.95 -58.41 -23.48
CA MET A 1 -4.38 -57.95 -24.76
C MET A 1 -5.51 -57.35 -25.59
N PRO A 2 -5.26 -56.31 -26.38
CA PRO A 2 -4.78 -54.95 -26.07
C PRO A 2 -5.90 -53.95 -26.48
N SER A 3 -5.87 -52.61 -26.38
CA SER A 3 -4.85 -51.56 -26.44
C SER A 3 -5.45 -50.30 -25.78
N SER A 4 -4.85 -49.56 -24.84
CA SER A 4 -3.64 -48.74 -24.90
C SER A 4 -3.56 -47.78 -26.10
N SER A 5 -3.87 -46.52 -25.88
CA SER A 5 -3.21 -45.39 -26.56
C SER A 5 -3.22 -44.16 -25.65
N ASP A 6 -2.14 -44.02 -24.89
CA ASP A 6 -1.62 -42.75 -24.42
C ASP A 6 -1.03 -41.94 -25.60
N ASN A 7 -0.73 -40.67 -25.32
CA ASN A 7 -0.07 -39.63 -26.14
C ASN A 7 -1.05 -38.76 -26.95
N ASP A 8 -1.06 -37.42 -26.83
CA ASP A 8 0.13 -36.57 -26.82
C ASP A 8 0.08 -35.36 -25.88
N LEU A 9 1.26 -35.12 -25.35
CA LEU A 9 1.72 -33.98 -24.55
C LEU A 9 2.00 -32.79 -25.47
N SER A 10 2.02 -31.60 -24.88
CA SER A 10 2.70 -30.38 -25.36
C SER A 10 2.12 -29.64 -26.58
N LYS A 11 1.24 -28.68 -26.29
CA LYS A 11 1.25 -27.39 -27.01
C LYS A 11 1.77 -26.31 -26.08
N SER A 12 3.03 -25.99 -26.30
CA SER A 12 3.78 -24.85 -25.77
C SER A 12 2.98 -23.57 -25.95
N PHE A 13 2.65 -22.90 -24.84
CA PHE A 13 2.29 -21.49 -24.87
C PHE A 13 3.55 -20.71 -24.49
N GLU A 14 4.29 -20.26 -25.50
CA GLU A 14 5.29 -19.22 -25.33
C GLU A 14 4.58 -17.90 -25.01
N PRO A 15 4.94 -17.19 -23.93
CA PRO A 15 4.48 -15.82 -23.73
C PRO A 15 5.34 -14.86 -24.57
N THR A 16 4.69 -14.12 -25.45
CA THR A 16 5.29 -13.06 -26.26
C THR A 16 5.81 -11.89 -25.40
N PRO A 17 6.83 -11.14 -25.87
CA PRO A 17 7.51 -10.11 -25.08
C PRO A 17 6.62 -8.87 -24.88
N ILE A 18 6.53 -8.39 -23.64
CA ILE A 18 5.91 -7.11 -23.31
C ILE A 18 6.95 -6.01 -23.58
N ASP A 19 6.68 -5.22 -24.61
CA ASP A 19 7.46 -4.03 -24.95
C ASP A 19 7.40 -2.98 -23.84
N LYS A 20 8.59 -2.52 -23.45
CA LYS A 20 8.82 -1.43 -22.49
C LYS A 20 8.49 -0.09 -23.15
N ALA A 21 7.37 0.53 -22.77
CA ALA A 21 7.13 1.94 -23.06
C ALA A 21 7.68 2.81 -21.92
N ILE A 22 8.79 3.48 -22.19
CA ILE A 22 9.41 4.51 -21.37
C ILE A 22 8.74 5.85 -21.71
N CYS A 23 7.96 6.41 -20.79
CA CYS A 23 7.51 7.81 -20.90
C CYS A 23 8.50 8.73 -20.20
N ASN A 24 9.31 9.45 -20.98
CA ASN A 24 10.08 10.59 -20.50
C ASN A 24 9.15 11.82 -20.38
N PRO A 25 9.19 12.59 -19.27
CA PRO A 25 8.47 13.86 -19.17
C PRO A 25 9.15 14.97 -19.98
N PRO A 26 8.37 15.90 -20.56
CA PRO A 26 8.87 16.97 -21.42
C PRO A 26 9.61 18.06 -20.62
N LYS A 27 10.76 18.45 -21.15
CA LYS A 27 11.49 19.68 -20.79
C LYS A 27 10.72 20.88 -21.35
N THR A 28 10.34 21.84 -20.52
CA THR A 28 9.94 23.17 -20.99
C THR A 28 10.82 24.24 -20.35
N THR A 29 11.71 24.74 -21.19
CA THR A 29 12.62 25.86 -21.00
C THR A 29 11.81 27.16 -20.96
N SER A 30 12.10 27.97 -19.95
CA SER A 30 11.74 29.38 -19.86
C SER A 30 12.28 30.19 -21.03
N ASN A 31 11.51 31.15 -21.55
CA ASN A 31 12.07 32.36 -22.17
C ASN A 31 11.22 33.58 -21.85
N THR A 32 11.91 34.56 -21.27
CA THR A 32 11.50 35.90 -20.86
C THR A 32 11.55 36.85 -22.06
N THR A 33 10.57 37.75 -22.18
CA THR A 33 10.77 39.01 -22.93
C THR A 33 10.33 40.18 -22.08
N VAL A 34 11.27 41.09 -21.87
CA VAL A 34 11.21 42.34 -21.12
C VAL A 34 10.70 43.46 -22.03
N THR A 35 9.77 44.29 -21.55
CA THR A 35 9.73 45.71 -21.97
C THR A 35 9.37 46.61 -20.79
N LYS A 36 10.29 47.54 -20.53
CA LYS A 36 10.34 48.60 -19.52
C LYS A 36 9.40 49.75 -19.92
N ILE A 37 8.87 50.54 -18.97
CA ILE A 37 8.79 52.03 -19.02
C ILE A 37 8.31 52.60 -17.66
N SER A 38 9.20 53.43 -17.10
CA SER A 38 9.14 54.58 -16.17
C SER A 38 8.17 54.72 -14.98
N SER A 39 8.79 55.03 -13.83
CA SER A 39 8.29 55.58 -12.55
C SER A 39 7.71 57.02 -12.67
N PRO A 40 7.03 57.51 -11.61
CA PRO A 40 7.66 58.54 -10.78
C PRO A 40 7.61 58.27 -9.27
N SER A 41 8.59 58.88 -8.60
CA SER A 41 8.98 58.81 -7.20
C SER A 41 7.99 59.45 -6.21
N SER A 42 7.79 58.82 -5.04
CA SER A 42 7.35 59.50 -3.81
C SER A 42 7.83 58.71 -2.59
N SER A 43 8.83 59.26 -1.89
CA SER A 43 9.45 58.70 -0.70
C SER A 43 8.53 58.76 0.52
N THR A 44 8.06 57.60 0.98
CA THR A 44 7.72 57.35 2.38
C THR A 44 8.26 55.96 2.72
N SER A 45 9.15 55.85 3.70
CA SER A 45 9.71 54.56 4.12
C SER A 45 8.62 53.73 4.78
N ARG A 46 7.88 52.98 3.97
CA ARG A 46 6.90 52.00 4.43
C ARG A 46 7.67 50.84 5.05
N VAL A 47 7.48 50.64 6.34
CA VAL A 47 7.77 49.34 6.96
C VAL A 47 6.92 48.32 6.20
N ASN A 48 7.55 47.53 5.32
CA ASN A 48 6.87 46.50 4.56
C ASN A 48 6.38 45.45 5.56
N LYS A 49 5.12 45.56 5.99
CA LYS A 49 4.45 44.51 6.75
C LYS A 49 4.50 43.25 5.89
N HIS A 50 5.25 42.24 6.35
CA HIS A 50 5.32 40.96 5.69
C HIS A 50 3.90 40.40 5.60
N TYR A 51 3.41 40.23 4.37
CA TYR A 51 2.09 39.65 4.14
C TYR A 51 2.09 38.23 4.70
N GLN A 52 1.12 37.93 5.57
CA GLN A 52 0.95 36.61 6.17
C GLN A 52 -0.17 35.89 5.40
N PRO A 53 0.14 34.84 4.63
CA PRO A 53 -0.87 34.03 3.97
C PRO A 53 -1.82 33.44 5.00
N LYS A 54 -3.12 33.52 4.70
CA LYS A 54 -4.19 32.90 5.49
C LYS A 54 -4.71 31.68 4.78
N PHE A 55 -5.29 30.75 5.54
CA PHE A 55 -5.94 29.58 4.97
C PHE A 55 -7.06 30.01 4.02
N LYS A 56 -7.04 29.48 2.81
CA LYS A 56 -8.06 29.78 1.80
C LYS A 56 -8.91 28.55 1.53
N LYS A 57 -10.23 28.72 1.62
CA LYS A 57 -11.21 27.64 1.34
C LYS A 57 -11.13 27.15 -0.11
N GLU A 58 -10.63 27.98 -1.03
CA GLU A 58 -10.39 27.60 -2.44
C GLU A 58 -9.42 26.42 -2.59
N TRP A 59 -8.53 26.19 -1.62
CA TRP A 59 -7.64 25.03 -1.64
C TRP A 59 -8.40 23.71 -1.49
N LEU A 60 -9.53 23.72 -0.78
CA LEU A 60 -10.41 22.56 -0.62
C LEU A 60 -11.24 22.27 -1.89
N SER A 61 -11.24 23.16 -2.88
CA SER A 61 -11.88 22.89 -4.17
C SER A 61 -11.11 21.83 -4.97
N ASN A 62 -9.81 21.68 -4.72
CA ASN A 62 -9.04 20.59 -5.30
C ASN A 62 -9.29 19.30 -4.50
N SER A 63 -9.82 18.28 -5.18
CA SER A 63 -10.06 16.94 -4.62
C SER A 63 -8.83 16.37 -3.91
N PHE A 64 -7.62 16.64 -4.42
CA PHE A 64 -6.38 16.17 -3.81
C PHE A 64 -6.06 16.83 -2.46
N PHE A 65 -6.32 18.12 -2.29
CA PHE A 65 -6.04 18.78 -1.01
C PHE A 65 -7.15 18.52 0.01
N ALA A 66 -8.40 18.38 -0.44
CA ALA A 66 -9.56 18.13 0.43
C ALA A 66 -9.48 16.79 1.18
N THR A 67 -8.76 15.79 0.66
CA THR A 67 -8.62 14.48 1.31
C THR A 67 -7.84 14.52 2.61
N PHE A 68 -6.85 15.40 2.73
CA PHE A 68 -5.97 15.42 3.91
C PHE A 68 -5.89 16.77 4.62
N LEU A 69 -6.24 17.89 3.98
CA LEU A 69 -6.09 19.24 4.53
C LEU A 69 -7.37 19.72 5.21
N ARG A 70 -7.25 20.28 6.41
CA ARG A 70 -8.35 20.92 7.16
C ARG A 70 -7.94 22.29 7.69
N GLU A 71 -8.94 23.16 7.86
CA GLU A 71 -8.76 24.44 8.55
C GLU A 71 -8.51 24.23 10.04
N TYR A 72 -7.63 25.05 10.62
CA TYR A 72 -7.42 25.10 12.06
C TYR A 72 -8.17 26.31 12.63
N LYS A 73 -9.22 26.06 13.42
CA LYS A 73 -10.15 27.11 13.87
C LYS A 73 -9.52 28.16 14.78
N ALA A 74 -8.46 27.81 15.53
CA ALA A 74 -7.84 28.73 16.47
C ALA A 74 -6.86 29.71 15.79
N ASP A 75 -6.15 29.28 14.75
CA ASP A 75 -5.18 30.13 14.02
C ASP A 75 -5.40 30.05 12.50
N GLN A 76 -5.75 31.18 11.87
CA GLN A 76 -5.94 31.28 10.40
C GLN A 76 -4.65 31.07 9.59
N THR A 77 -3.49 31.11 10.25
CA THR A 77 -2.16 30.94 9.63
C THR A 77 -1.58 29.55 9.86
N LYS A 78 -2.36 28.63 10.43
CA LYS A 78 -2.01 27.22 10.59
C LYS A 78 -3.08 26.36 9.93
N THR A 79 -2.68 25.17 9.52
CA THR A 79 -3.56 24.17 8.92
C THR A 79 -3.32 22.82 9.57
N LEU A 80 -4.32 21.96 9.51
CA LEU A 80 -4.25 20.61 10.04
C LEU A 80 -4.14 19.63 8.87
N CYS A 81 -3.12 18.77 8.88
CA CYS A 81 -3.11 17.57 8.06
C CYS A 81 -3.73 16.40 8.85
N ILE A 82 -4.80 15.83 8.33
CA ILE A 82 -5.50 14.69 8.92
C ILE A 82 -4.66 13.43 8.80
N THR A 83 -4.04 13.21 7.64
CA THR A 83 -3.18 12.05 7.36
C THR A 83 -2.00 12.00 8.31
N CYS A 84 -1.39 13.15 8.59
CA CYS A 84 -0.24 13.23 9.48
C CYS A 84 -0.60 13.48 10.94
N ASN A 85 -1.84 13.84 11.21
CA ASN A 85 -2.33 14.37 12.49
C ASN A 85 -1.41 15.45 13.07
N ILE A 86 -0.98 16.40 12.23
CA ILE A 86 -0.09 17.52 12.61
C ILE A 86 -0.69 18.84 12.16
N GLN A 87 -0.54 19.85 13.03
CA GLN A 87 -0.73 21.25 12.68
C GLN A 87 0.59 21.84 12.15
N PHE A 88 0.56 22.52 11.01
CA PHE A 88 1.72 23.20 10.44
C PHE A 88 1.38 24.63 10.02
N SER A 89 2.41 25.48 9.96
CA SER A 89 2.27 26.89 9.63
C SER A 89 2.29 27.10 8.11
N ILE A 90 1.44 27.99 7.63
CA ILE A 90 1.37 28.43 6.22
C ILE A 90 1.83 29.89 6.04
N GLN A 91 2.48 30.44 7.06
CA GLN A 91 2.88 31.84 7.17
C GLN A 91 3.95 32.28 6.16
N ASN A 92 4.76 31.33 5.67
CA ASN A 92 5.92 31.66 4.86
C ASN A 92 5.56 31.70 3.37
N SER A 93 4.81 30.72 2.88
CA SER A 93 4.55 30.55 1.46
C SER A 93 3.17 29.98 1.14
N GLY A 94 2.29 29.82 2.14
CA GLY A 94 0.91 29.41 1.92
C GLY A 94 0.82 28.03 1.28
N LEU A 95 0.49 27.99 -0.01
CA LEU A 95 0.44 26.77 -0.81
C LEU A 95 1.83 26.11 -0.94
N GLY A 96 2.91 26.88 -0.93
CA GLY A 96 4.28 26.35 -0.92
C GLY A 96 4.56 25.48 0.31
N ASP A 97 4.08 25.91 1.48
CA ASP A 97 4.23 25.16 2.74
C ASP A 97 3.42 23.85 2.71
N ILE A 98 2.25 23.86 2.05
CA ILE A 98 1.43 22.66 1.83
C ILE A 98 2.15 21.67 0.90
N ASN A 99 2.70 22.15 -0.21
CA ASN A 99 3.47 21.32 -1.13
C ASN A 99 4.73 20.73 -0.48
N HIS A 100 5.42 21.53 0.34
CA HIS A 100 6.55 21.05 1.12
C HIS A 100 6.13 19.99 2.13
N HIS A 101 5.01 20.18 2.82
CA HIS A 101 4.44 19.18 3.73
C HIS A 101 4.16 17.84 3.03
N ILE A 102 3.58 17.85 1.83
CA ILE A 102 3.31 16.63 1.04
C ILE A 102 4.59 15.85 0.73
N GLN A 103 5.71 16.55 0.57
CA GLN A 103 7.02 15.94 0.28
C GLN A 103 7.73 15.40 1.52
N THR A 104 7.23 15.69 2.73
CA THR A 104 7.86 15.18 3.96
C THR A 104 7.69 13.67 4.09
N GLU A 105 8.73 12.99 4.59
CA GLU A 105 8.73 11.54 4.79
C GLU A 105 7.53 11.08 5.61
N LYS A 106 7.17 11.82 6.66
CA LYS A 106 6.00 11.51 7.49
C LYS A 106 4.71 11.47 6.67
N HIS A 107 4.50 12.45 5.79
CA HIS A 107 3.34 12.46 4.90
C HIS A 107 3.38 11.33 3.88
N GLN A 108 4.56 11.05 3.30
CA GLN A 108 4.74 9.98 2.33
C GLN A 108 4.53 8.59 2.95
N ASP A 109 5.05 8.33 4.15
CA ASP A 109 4.89 7.07 4.85
C ASP A 109 3.46 6.80 5.30
N GLN A 110 2.71 7.86 5.64
CA GLN A 110 1.30 7.74 6.01
C GLN A 110 0.38 7.68 4.78
N ASN A 111 0.81 8.23 3.65
CA ASN A 111 0.18 8.03 2.34
C ASN A 111 0.67 6.79 1.59
N ARG A 112 1.64 6.04 2.14
CA ARG A 112 1.93 4.66 1.72
C ARG A 112 0.80 3.75 2.19
N ILE A 113 -0.39 4.02 1.68
CA ILE A 113 -1.38 3.00 1.45
C ILE A 113 -0.71 2.07 0.44
N ASP A 114 -0.32 0.89 0.90
CA ASP A 114 0.07 -0.22 0.05
C ASP A 114 -0.89 -0.26 -1.14
N VAL A 115 -0.37 -0.13 -2.36
CA VAL A 115 -1.09 0.27 -3.60
C VAL A 115 -2.12 -0.78 -4.05
N ALA A 116 -2.50 -1.72 -3.20
CA ALA A 116 -3.50 -2.75 -3.46
C ALA A 116 -4.96 -2.26 -3.37
N TYR A 117 -5.27 -1.10 -2.76
CA TYR A 117 -6.68 -0.81 -2.40
C TYR A 117 -7.48 0.11 -3.33
N ASN A 118 -6.87 0.85 -4.27
CA ASN A 118 -7.62 1.72 -5.19
C ASN A 118 -7.93 1.03 -6.53
N VAL A 119 -8.25 -0.26 -6.49
CA VAL A 119 -8.93 -0.91 -7.63
C VAL A 119 -10.37 -0.43 -7.61
N THR A 120 -10.88 0.06 -8.74
CA THR A 120 -12.32 0.22 -8.97
C THR A 120 -12.98 -1.14 -8.71
N THR A 121 -13.45 -1.36 -7.48
CA THR A 121 -13.89 -2.68 -7.05
C THR A 121 -15.24 -2.97 -7.68
N THR A 122 -15.22 -3.65 -8.82
CA THR A 122 -16.36 -4.41 -9.30
C THR A 122 -16.82 -5.35 -8.17
N GLU A 123 -18.10 -5.72 -8.12
CA GLU A 123 -18.60 -6.68 -7.11
C GLU A 123 -17.80 -7.99 -7.13
N LEU A 124 -17.29 -8.39 -8.31
CA LEU A 124 -16.38 -9.52 -8.47
C LEU A 124 -15.05 -9.33 -7.69
N ASN A 125 -14.45 -8.15 -7.73
CA ASN A 125 -13.21 -7.87 -7.00
C ASN A 125 -13.42 -7.97 -5.49
N LYS A 126 -14.58 -7.53 -4.98
CA LYS A 126 -14.91 -7.66 -3.55
C LYS A 126 -15.09 -9.13 -3.15
N LEU A 127 -15.77 -9.92 -3.97
CA LEU A 127 -15.95 -11.35 -3.72
C LEU A 127 -14.61 -12.09 -3.72
N CYS A 128 -13.76 -11.85 -4.72
CA CYS A 128 -12.43 -12.44 -4.79
C CYS A 128 -11.57 -12.04 -3.59
N ALA A 129 -11.64 -10.78 -3.13
CA ALA A 129 -10.92 -10.33 -1.94
C ALA A 129 -11.40 -11.03 -0.66
N VAL A 130 -12.71 -11.20 -0.49
CA VAL A 130 -13.29 -11.91 0.66
C VAL A 130 -12.87 -13.39 0.66
N GLU A 131 -12.99 -14.07 -0.49
CA GLU A 131 -12.58 -15.47 -0.62
C GLU A 131 -11.07 -15.62 -0.40
N GLY A 132 -10.25 -14.75 -0.98
CA GLY A 132 -8.80 -14.72 -0.75
C GLY A 132 -8.44 -14.52 0.72
N ALA A 133 -9.12 -13.61 1.43
CA ALA A 133 -8.91 -13.36 2.85
C ALA A 133 -9.27 -14.58 3.71
N MET A 134 -10.39 -15.25 3.41
CA MET A 134 -10.80 -16.48 4.09
C MET A 134 -9.77 -17.60 3.92
N VAL A 135 -9.23 -17.77 2.71
CA VAL A 135 -8.20 -18.77 2.42
C VAL A 135 -6.88 -18.42 3.09
N PHE A 136 -6.46 -17.14 3.04
CA PHE A 136 -5.26 -16.69 3.73
C PHE A 136 -5.34 -16.93 5.23
N TYR A 137 -6.46 -16.60 5.87
CA TYR A 137 -6.68 -16.86 7.29
C TYR A 137 -6.58 -18.36 7.62
N THR A 138 -7.13 -19.20 6.75
CA THR A 138 -7.09 -20.66 6.89
C THR A 138 -5.66 -21.19 6.83
N VAL A 139 -4.86 -20.73 5.87
CA VAL A 139 -3.44 -21.11 5.75
C VAL A 139 -2.64 -20.61 6.95
N LYS A 140 -2.81 -19.33 7.33
CA LYS A 140 -2.11 -18.70 8.46
C LYS A 140 -2.33 -19.45 9.77
N HIS A 141 -3.56 -19.89 10.03
CA HIS A 141 -3.93 -20.58 11.26
C HIS A 141 -3.96 -22.11 11.11
N SER A 142 -3.47 -22.65 10.00
CA SER A 142 -3.43 -24.10 9.73
C SER A 142 -4.79 -24.79 9.90
N HIS A 143 -5.86 -24.12 9.50
CA HIS A 143 -7.21 -24.68 9.54
C HIS A 143 -7.46 -25.62 8.36
N SER A 144 -8.33 -26.60 8.56
CA SER A 144 -8.74 -27.52 7.50
C SER A 144 -9.59 -26.82 6.44
N TYR A 145 -9.32 -27.07 5.15
CA TYR A 145 -10.15 -26.59 4.05
C TYR A 145 -11.58 -27.15 4.07
N ILE A 146 -11.82 -28.25 4.77
CA ILE A 146 -13.16 -28.83 4.95
C ILE A 146 -14.09 -27.87 5.71
N LEU A 147 -13.54 -27.04 6.60
CA LEU A 147 -14.32 -26.06 7.36
C LEU A 147 -15.04 -25.06 6.44
N HIS A 148 -14.51 -24.77 5.25
CA HIS A 148 -15.11 -23.81 4.32
C HIS A 148 -16.49 -24.25 3.84
N ALA A 149 -16.71 -25.56 3.65
CA ALA A 149 -17.99 -26.11 3.25
C ALA A 149 -19.12 -25.75 4.23
N CYS A 150 -18.86 -25.92 5.53
CA CYS A 150 -19.82 -25.58 6.59
C CYS A 150 -19.86 -24.07 6.84
N THR A 151 -18.71 -23.40 6.83
CA THR A 151 -18.59 -21.98 7.18
C THR A 151 -19.35 -21.10 6.18
N ILE A 152 -19.30 -21.42 4.87
CA ILE A 152 -20.05 -20.66 3.86
C ILE A 152 -21.55 -20.77 4.08
N ASN A 153 -22.05 -21.97 4.43
CA ASN A 153 -23.46 -22.16 4.73
C ASN A 153 -23.90 -21.35 5.96
N ILE A 154 -23.05 -21.26 6.97
CA ILE A 154 -23.29 -20.43 8.16
C ILE A 154 -23.29 -18.95 7.79
N ILE A 155 -22.27 -18.47 7.05
CA ILE A 155 -22.15 -17.07 6.62
C ILE A 155 -23.40 -16.63 5.84
N LYS A 156 -23.89 -17.46 4.91
CA LYS A 156 -25.10 -17.17 4.14
C LYS A 156 -26.36 -17.04 5.01
N LYS A 157 -26.44 -17.80 6.11
CA LYS A 157 -27.54 -17.73 7.09
C LYS A 157 -27.40 -16.54 8.04
N CYS A 158 -26.19 -16.22 8.47
CA CYS A 158 -25.92 -15.09 9.37
C CYS A 158 -26.13 -13.73 8.68
N PHE A 159 -25.87 -13.65 7.37
CA PHE A 159 -25.93 -12.41 6.60
C PHE A 159 -26.86 -12.53 5.38
N PRO A 160 -28.17 -12.75 5.56
CA PRO A 160 -29.10 -12.99 4.46
C PRO A 160 -29.30 -11.77 3.53
N TYR A 161 -29.08 -10.57 4.05
CA TYR A 161 -29.27 -9.31 3.32
C TYR A 161 -28.04 -8.84 2.53
N SER A 162 -26.88 -9.45 2.75
CA SER A 162 -25.64 -9.07 2.05
C SER A 162 -25.55 -9.77 0.70
N SER A 163 -25.47 -9.00 -0.39
CA SER A 163 -25.21 -9.52 -1.73
C SER A 163 -23.88 -10.26 -1.80
N THR A 164 -22.85 -9.75 -1.13
CA THR A 164 -21.52 -10.36 -1.08
C THR A 164 -21.57 -11.72 -0.38
N ALA A 165 -22.16 -11.81 0.82
CA ALA A 165 -22.20 -13.05 1.59
C ALA A 165 -22.96 -14.17 0.86
N LYS A 166 -24.05 -13.82 0.16
CA LYS A 166 -24.85 -14.76 -0.63
C LYS A 166 -24.07 -15.38 -1.79
N ASN A 167 -23.18 -14.60 -2.39
CA ASN A 167 -22.42 -14.97 -3.59
C ASN A 167 -21.07 -15.66 -3.31
N ILE A 168 -20.68 -15.83 -2.04
CA ILE A 168 -19.48 -16.58 -1.70
C ILE A 168 -19.66 -18.06 -2.10
N THR A 169 -18.69 -18.59 -2.84
CA THR A 169 -18.70 -19.95 -3.39
C THR A 169 -17.42 -20.73 -3.08
N CYS A 170 -16.51 -20.15 -2.27
CA CYS A 170 -15.20 -20.71 -1.91
C CYS A 170 -15.26 -21.99 -1.04
N ASP A 171 -15.77 -23.07 -1.60
CA ASP A 171 -15.74 -24.39 -0.96
C ASP A 171 -14.31 -24.97 -0.93
N LYS A 172 -14.12 -26.11 -0.25
CA LYS A 172 -12.83 -26.78 -0.01
C LYS A 172 -11.90 -26.84 -1.21
N THR A 173 -12.41 -27.16 -2.41
CA THR A 173 -11.60 -27.30 -3.63
C THR A 173 -11.11 -25.95 -4.11
N LYS A 174 -12.01 -24.96 -4.17
CA LYS A 174 -11.68 -23.59 -4.57
C LYS A 174 -10.72 -22.94 -3.57
N ALA A 175 -10.91 -23.19 -2.27
CA ALA A 175 -10.02 -22.72 -1.23
C ALA A 175 -8.60 -23.29 -1.40
N ARG A 176 -8.48 -24.59 -1.70
CA ARG A 176 -7.19 -25.23 -2.01
C ARG A 176 -6.55 -24.63 -3.26
N GLU A 177 -7.30 -24.44 -4.33
CA GLU A 177 -6.78 -23.86 -5.58
C GLU A 177 -6.29 -22.43 -5.39
N ILE A 178 -7.03 -21.59 -4.66
CA ILE A 178 -6.58 -20.24 -4.32
C ILE A 178 -5.28 -20.30 -3.50
N ALA A 179 -5.19 -21.21 -2.52
CA ALA A 179 -3.98 -21.36 -1.73
C ALA A 179 -2.77 -21.80 -2.59
N CYS A 180 -2.93 -22.85 -3.39
CA CYS A 180 -1.83 -23.45 -4.15
C CYS A 180 -1.44 -22.67 -5.41
N ASN A 181 -2.40 -22.06 -6.11
CA ASN A 181 -2.18 -21.47 -7.43
C ASN A 181 -2.09 -19.93 -7.39
N VAL A 182 -2.59 -19.29 -6.33
CA VAL A 182 -2.55 -17.82 -6.19
C VAL A 182 -1.62 -17.41 -5.07
N LEU A 183 -1.89 -17.85 -3.83
CA LEU A 183 -1.14 -17.40 -2.66
C LEU A 183 0.29 -17.97 -2.65
N ALA A 184 0.46 -19.27 -2.86
CA ALA A 184 1.77 -19.91 -2.78
C ALA A 184 2.76 -19.37 -3.84
N PRO A 185 2.40 -19.22 -5.14
CA PRO A 185 3.33 -18.69 -6.14
C PRO A 185 3.65 -17.22 -5.91
N SER A 186 2.67 -16.41 -5.51
CA SER A 186 2.87 -14.99 -5.19
C SER A 186 3.79 -14.81 -3.98
N LEU A 187 3.61 -15.59 -2.92
CA LEU A 187 4.49 -15.54 -1.76
C LEU A 187 5.88 -16.08 -2.08
N THR A 188 5.98 -17.14 -2.88
CA THR A 188 7.28 -17.71 -3.28
C THR A 188 8.07 -16.70 -4.12
N SER A 189 7.44 -16.03 -5.08
CA SER A 189 8.12 -15.01 -5.90
C SER A 189 8.56 -13.82 -5.07
N TYR A 190 7.74 -13.36 -4.12
CA TYR A 190 8.09 -12.33 -3.17
C TYR A 190 9.30 -12.74 -2.32
N ILE A 191 9.25 -13.91 -1.66
CA ILE A 191 10.35 -14.41 -0.83
C ILE A 191 11.63 -14.58 -1.64
N VAL A 192 11.57 -15.12 -2.86
CA VAL A 192 12.74 -15.27 -3.72
C VAL A 192 13.34 -13.91 -4.09
N ASN A 193 12.50 -12.90 -4.36
CA ASN A 193 12.97 -11.54 -4.62
C ASN A 193 13.65 -10.91 -3.40
N GLU A 194 13.05 -11.05 -2.22
CA GLU A 194 13.64 -10.60 -0.96
C GLU A 194 14.98 -11.29 -0.71
N ILE A 195 15.05 -12.62 -0.87
CA ILE A 195 16.30 -13.37 -0.67
C ILE A 195 17.40 -12.91 -1.65
N ARG A 196 17.07 -12.61 -2.91
CA ARG A 196 18.07 -12.11 -3.88
C ARG A 196 18.63 -10.74 -3.51
N ASN A 197 17.85 -9.90 -2.85
CA ASN A 197 18.25 -8.55 -2.46
C ASN A 197 18.98 -8.50 -1.10
N VAL A 198 18.99 -9.61 -0.35
CA VAL A 198 19.64 -9.72 0.95
C VAL A 198 21.08 -10.21 0.75
N SER A 199 22.03 -9.59 1.45
CA SER A 199 23.42 -10.07 1.44
C SER A 199 23.50 -11.48 2.05
N PHE A 200 24.36 -12.34 1.50
CA PHE A 200 24.54 -13.72 1.98
C PHE A 200 24.77 -13.79 3.50
N PHE A 201 25.50 -12.83 4.06
CA PHE A 201 25.76 -12.74 5.50
C PHE A 201 24.48 -12.50 6.32
N GLN A 202 23.60 -11.60 5.89
CA GLN A 202 22.33 -11.33 6.57
C GLN A 202 21.38 -12.54 6.49
N PHE A 203 21.36 -13.23 5.35
CA PHE A 203 20.56 -14.43 5.17
C PHE A 203 21.01 -15.57 6.12
N VAL A 204 22.32 -15.83 6.20
CA VAL A 204 22.88 -16.84 7.11
C VAL A 204 22.64 -16.47 8.58
N MET A 205 22.76 -15.19 8.95
CA MET A 205 22.48 -14.73 10.30
C MET A 205 21.00 -14.91 10.68
N MET A 206 20.07 -14.58 9.78
CA MET A 206 18.63 -14.75 9.98
C MET A 206 18.22 -16.22 10.16
N LEU A 207 18.83 -17.13 9.39
CA LEU A 207 18.60 -18.58 9.53
C LEU A 207 19.10 -19.10 10.88
N ARG A 208 20.28 -18.66 11.33
CA ARG A 208 20.83 -19.05 12.63
C ARG A 208 19.99 -18.59 13.82
N ILE A 209 19.36 -17.41 13.77
CA ILE A 209 18.61 -16.88 14.93
C ILE A 209 17.37 -17.74 15.25
N LYS A 210 16.69 -18.29 14.24
CA LYS A 210 15.53 -19.19 14.46
C LYS A 210 15.93 -20.52 15.11
N GLU A 211 17.05 -21.14 14.71
CA GLU A 211 17.56 -22.35 15.37
C GLU A 211 18.16 -22.06 16.76
N MET A 212 18.89 -20.95 16.92
CA MET A 212 19.53 -20.61 18.18
C MET A 212 18.53 -20.32 19.30
N SER A 213 17.32 -19.84 19.01
CA SER A 213 16.28 -19.66 20.03
C SER A 213 15.93 -20.95 20.78
N LYS A 214 15.92 -22.10 20.10
CA LYS A 214 15.65 -23.42 20.71
C LYS A 214 16.85 -23.93 21.48
N TRP A 215 18.06 -23.74 20.95
CA TRP A 215 19.31 -24.13 21.63
C TRP A 215 19.60 -23.27 22.85
N PHE A 216 19.29 -21.97 22.81
CA PHE A 216 19.49 -21.05 23.94
C PHE A 216 18.55 -21.38 25.11
N GLN A 217 17.31 -21.79 24.83
CA GLN A 217 16.37 -22.26 25.86
C GLN A 217 16.81 -23.59 26.48
N LEU A 218 17.32 -24.54 25.68
CA LEU A 218 17.85 -25.81 26.18
C LEU A 218 19.15 -25.64 26.98
N TRP A 219 20.02 -24.72 26.55
CA TRP A 219 21.24 -24.35 27.25
C TRP A 219 20.93 -23.63 28.57
N TYR A 220 20.04 -22.64 28.57
CA TYR A 220 19.60 -21.92 29.78
C TYR A 220 18.96 -22.86 30.82
N ASN A 221 18.17 -23.84 30.38
CA ASN A 221 17.56 -24.82 31.28
C ASN A 221 18.53 -25.92 31.77
N SER A 222 19.71 -26.06 31.15
CA SER A 222 20.76 -27.01 31.58
C SER A 222 21.77 -26.42 32.55
N PHE A 223 21.72 -25.11 32.84
CA PHE A 223 22.58 -24.54 33.88
C PHE A 223 22.04 -24.92 35.27
N PRO A 224 22.85 -25.59 36.11
CA PRO A 224 22.50 -25.75 37.52
C PRO A 224 22.35 -24.35 38.11
N LYS A 225 21.20 -24.07 38.72
CA LYS A 225 21.02 -22.87 39.54
C LYS A 225 22.02 -22.96 40.69
N LEU A 226 23.11 -22.21 40.58
CA LEU A 226 24.03 -21.99 41.68
C LEU A 226 23.25 -21.26 42.78
N VAL A 227 22.88 -22.02 43.82
CA VAL A 227 22.51 -21.54 45.16
C VAL A 227 23.75 -21.64 46.02
#